data_AF-A0A9W8E467-F1
#
_entry.id   AF-A0A9W8E467-F1
#
_cell.length_a   1.000
_cell.length_b   1.000
_cell.length_c   1.000
_cell.angle_alpha   90.00
_cell.angle_beta   90.00
_cell.angle_gamma   90.00
#
_symmetry.space_group_name_H-M   'P 1'
#
loop_
_entity.id
_entity.type
_entity.pdbx_description
1 polymer ?
#
loop_
_entity_poly.entity_id
_entity_poly.type
_entity_poly.pdbx_seq_one_letter_code
_entity_poly.pdbx_strand_id
1 'polypeptide(L)'
;MSLQSQPLGSEKVAIIGSGNWGSVVAKIVGNNVSHFKTFNPRVHMWVYEEVVNKHPLSYWINTHHENVKYLPGVRLPHNVVAEPNLIKAVEDATILVFVLPHQFIRRACEELKGHVSSECKAISL
;
A
#
# COMPACT_ATOMS: atom_id res chain seq x y z
N MET A 1 -25.75 -13.96 -13.71
CA MET A 1 -24.60 -13.81 -12.78
C MET A 1 -24.98 -12.69 -11.84
N SER A 2 -25.49 -13.02 -10.65
CA SER A 2 -26.06 -12.03 -9.74
C SER A 2 -24.94 -11.14 -9.17
N LEU A 3 -25.13 -9.83 -9.26
CA LEU A 3 -24.37 -8.85 -8.50
C LEU A 3 -24.71 -9.08 -7.03
N GLN A 4 -24.00 -10.00 -6.38
CA GLN A 4 -23.98 -10.05 -4.92
C GLN A 4 -23.48 -8.69 -4.45
N SER A 5 -24.29 -8.00 -3.66
CA SER A 5 -23.90 -6.76 -3.01
C SER A 5 -22.62 -7.02 -2.22
N GLN A 6 -21.49 -6.52 -2.72
CA GLN A 6 -20.22 -6.54 -2.01
C GLN A 6 -20.45 -5.90 -0.64
N PRO A 7 -20.16 -6.60 0.48
CA PRO A 7 -20.36 -6.03 1.81
C PRO A 7 -19.54 -4.75 1.99
N LEU A 8 -19.99 -3.87 2.88
CA LEU A 8 -19.33 -2.59 3.16
C LEU A 8 -17.85 -2.82 3.53
N GLY A 9 -16.93 -2.12 2.87
CA GLY A 9 -15.50 -2.23 3.14
C GLY A 9 -14.86 -3.58 2.79
N SER A 10 -15.44 -4.34 1.87
CA SER A 10 -14.92 -5.65 1.44
C SER A 10 -13.57 -5.56 0.72
N GLU A 11 -13.32 -4.46 -0.01
CA GLU A 11 -12.10 -4.34 -0.81
C GLU A 11 -10.97 -3.70 0.01
N LYS A 12 -9.91 -4.48 0.30
CA LYS A 12 -8.72 -4.04 1.03
C LYS A 12 -7.56 -3.80 0.06
N VAL A 13 -7.05 -2.57 0.02
CA VAL A 13 -5.97 -2.17 -0.89
C VAL A 13 -4.62 -2.22 -0.18
N ALA A 14 -3.65 -2.91 -0.79
CA ALA A 14 -2.25 -2.87 -0.41
C ALA A 14 -1.39 -2.34 -1.58
N ILE A 15 -0.48 -1.42 -1.27
CA ILE A 15 0.44 -0.81 -2.23
C ILE A 15 1.82 -1.43 -2.03
N ILE A 16 2.38 -2.02 -3.09
CA ILE A 16 3.70 -2.65 -3.07
C ILE A 16 4.70 -1.68 -3.67
N GLY A 17 5.27 -0.83 -2.81
CA GLY A 17 6.28 0.15 -3.18
C GLY A 17 6.04 1.53 -2.55
N SER A 18 7.13 2.17 -2.16
CA SER A 18 7.12 3.42 -1.37
C SER A 18 8.10 4.45 -1.91
N GLY A 19 8.50 4.33 -3.18
CA GLY A 19 9.26 5.36 -3.88
C GLY A 19 8.44 6.64 -4.10
N ASN A 20 8.96 7.55 -4.92
CA ASN A 20 8.27 8.82 -5.21
C ASN A 20 6.87 8.55 -5.77
N TRP A 21 6.77 7.80 -6.87
CA TRP A 21 5.48 7.47 -7.48
C TRP A 21 4.60 6.60 -6.59
N GLY A 22 5.16 5.64 -5.85
CA GLY A 22 4.42 4.85 -4.85
C GLY A 22 3.75 5.72 -3.79
N SER A 23 4.44 6.78 -3.33
CA SER A 23 3.90 7.75 -2.36
C SER A 23 2.77 8.60 -2.96
N VAL A 24 2.90 9.02 -4.21
CA VAL A 24 1.83 9.74 -4.94
C VAL A 24 0.60 8.86 -5.10
N VAL A 25 0.78 7.61 -5.51
CA VAL A 25 -0.29 6.63 -5.64
C VAL A 25 -0.95 6.37 -4.28
N ALA A 26 -0.17 6.22 -3.21
CA ALA A 26 -0.70 6.04 -1.86
C ALA A 26 -1.57 7.22 -1.41
N LYS A 27 -1.18 8.45 -1.76
CA LYS A 27 -2.01 9.64 -1.50
C LYS A 27 -3.34 9.58 -2.24
N ILE A 28 -3.31 9.26 -3.54
CA ILE A 28 -4.52 9.19 -4.38
C ILE A 28 -5.45 8.08 -3.89
N VAL A 29 -4.93 6.88 -3.69
CA VAL A 29 -5.69 5.71 -3.22
C VAL A 29 -6.25 5.98 -1.82
N GLY A 30 -5.44 6.47 -0.88
CA GLY A 30 -5.87 6.78 0.49
C GLY A 30 -7.03 7.78 0.54
N ASN A 31 -7.00 8.81 -0.31
CA ASN A 31 -8.13 9.75 -0.44
C ASN A 31 -9.38 9.06 -1.02
N ASN A 32 -9.21 8.28 -2.09
CA ASN A 32 -10.35 7.66 -2.78
C ASN A 32 -11.05 6.60 -1.92
N VAL A 33 -10.32 5.68 -1.27
CA VAL A 33 -10.95 4.61 -0.47
C VAL A 33 -11.77 5.16 0.69
N SER A 34 -11.43 6.35 1.18
CA SER A 34 -12.20 7.03 2.24
C SER A 34 -13.56 7.56 1.76
N HIS A 35 -13.73 7.74 0.45
CA HIS A 35 -14.95 8.28 -0.16
C HIS A 35 -15.91 7.19 -0.67
N PHE A 36 -15.41 5.96 -0.87
CA PHE A 36 -16.18 4.86 -1.43
C PHE A 36 -16.43 3.77 -0.38
N LYS A 37 -17.72 3.52 -0.08
CA LYS A 37 -18.17 2.53 0.90
C LYS A 37 -17.74 1.08 0.61
N THR A 38 -17.35 0.78 -0.62
CA THR A 38 -16.88 -0.56 -1.04
C THR A 38 -15.50 -0.88 -0.49
N PHE A 39 -14.67 0.12 -0.18
CA PHE A 39 -13.29 -0.08 0.20
C PHE A 39 -13.09 0.03 1.72
N ASN A 40 -12.17 -0.77 2.24
CA ASN A 40 -11.63 -0.54 3.56
C ASN A 40 -10.89 0.81 3.57
N PRO A 41 -11.16 1.70 4.54
CA PRO A 41 -10.51 3.00 4.57
C PRO A 41 -9.01 2.89 4.84
N ARG A 42 -8.52 1.85 5.50
CA ARG A 42 -7.07 1.67 5.74
C ARG A 42 -6.38 1.15 4.48
N VAL A 43 -5.29 1.80 4.09
CA VAL A 43 -4.42 1.40 2.98
C VAL A 43 -3.06 1.05 3.55
N HIS A 44 -2.63 -0.19 3.40
CA HIS A 44 -1.26 -0.57 3.71
C HIS A 44 -0.35 -0.22 2.54
N MET A 45 0.78 0.42 2.82
CA MET A 45 1.84 0.67 1.86
C MET A 45 3.09 -0.06 2.35
N TRP A 46 3.57 -1.02 1.56
CA TRP A 46 4.82 -1.70 1.84
C TRP A 46 6.00 -0.73 1.67
N VAL A 47 6.74 -0.54 2.75
CA VAL A 47 7.93 0.30 2.80
C VAL A 47 9.16 -0.57 2.95
N TYR A 48 10.07 -0.56 1.96
CA TYR A 48 11.38 -1.16 2.19
C TYR A 48 12.11 -0.32 3.23
N GLU A 49 12.44 -0.92 4.37
CA GLU A 49 12.88 -0.16 5.53
C GLU A 49 14.26 0.46 5.32
N GLU A 50 14.33 1.77 5.55
CA GLU A 50 15.55 2.56 5.45
C GLU A 50 15.64 3.52 6.63
N VAL A 51 16.85 3.82 7.09
CA VAL A 51 17.04 4.81 8.17
C VAL A 51 17.20 6.21 7.56
N VAL A 52 16.30 7.12 7.93
CA VAL A 52 16.31 8.53 7.53
C VAL A 52 16.32 9.38 8.79
N ASN A 53 17.30 10.27 8.93
CA ASN A 53 17.43 11.14 10.11
C ASN A 53 17.34 10.38 11.45
N LYS A 54 18.01 9.23 11.55
CA LYS A 54 18.06 8.33 12.72
C LYS A 54 16.76 7.57 13.05
N HIS A 55 15.72 7.68 12.23
CA HIS A 55 14.48 6.92 12.39
C HIS A 55 14.19 6.06 11.15
N PRO A 56 13.48 4.93 11.29
CA PRO A 56 12.98 4.17 10.15
C PRO A 56 12.08 5.04 9.24
N LEU A 57 12.08 4.81 7.94
CA LEU A 57 11.21 5.55 7.02
C LEU A 57 9.73 5.30 7.33
N SER A 58 9.39 4.08 7.74
CA SER A 58 8.05 3.72 8.21
C SER A 58 7.61 4.58 9.41
N TYR A 59 8.53 4.93 10.32
CA TYR A 59 8.25 5.84 11.43
C TYR A 59 7.81 7.21 10.89
N TRP A 60 8.59 7.82 9.99
CA TRP A 60 8.24 9.13 9.43
C TRP A 60 6.87 9.14 8.75
N ILE A 61 6.57 8.11 7.97
CA ILE A 61 5.27 8.00 7.28
C ILE A 61 4.14 7.81 8.27
N ASN A 62 4.31 6.98 9.31
CA ASN A 62 3.24 6.70 10.27
C ASN A 62 3.02 7.82 11.30
N THR A 63 4.05 8.58 11.66
CA THR A 63 3.95 9.64 12.68
C THR A 63 3.74 11.02 12.10
N HIS A 64 4.40 11.33 10.98
CA HIS A 64 4.33 12.63 10.33
C HIS A 64 3.44 12.63 9.09
N HIS A 65 2.98 11.46 8.64
CA HIS A 65 2.22 11.29 7.40
C HIS A 65 2.96 11.88 6.22
N GLU A 66 4.27 11.65 6.16
CA GLU A 66 5.13 12.16 5.10
C GLU A 66 6.23 11.15 4.77
N ASN A 67 6.42 10.89 3.48
CA ASN A 67 7.60 10.18 3.00
C ASN A 67 8.73 11.19 2.79
N VAL A 68 9.40 11.54 3.88
CA VAL A 68 10.43 12.60 3.94
C VAL A 68 11.62 12.37 2.99
N LYS A 69 11.80 11.15 2.48
CA LYS A 69 12.87 10.80 1.54
C LYS A 69 12.41 10.88 0.09
N TYR A 70 11.27 10.28 -0.24
CA TYR A 70 10.87 10.07 -1.62
C TYR A 70 9.79 11.05 -2.12
N LEU A 71 9.07 11.71 -1.22
CA LEU A 71 8.07 12.74 -1.55
C LEU A 71 8.03 13.85 -0.48
N PRO A 72 9.15 14.59 -0.30
CA PRO A 72 9.26 15.60 0.76
C PRO A 72 8.27 16.76 0.58
N GLY A 73 7.76 17.28 1.70
CA GLY A 73 6.83 18.40 1.75
C GLY A 73 5.38 18.04 1.42
N VAL A 74 5.08 16.78 1.12
CA VAL A 74 3.72 16.33 0.77
C VAL A 74 3.17 15.40 1.84
N ARG A 75 2.09 15.83 2.49
CA ARG A 75 1.36 14.97 3.43
C ARG A 75 0.55 13.89 2.71
N LEU A 76 0.69 12.67 3.21
CA LEU A 76 -0.13 11.50 2.93
C LEU A 76 -1.39 11.53 3.82
N PRO A 77 -2.49 10.90 3.38
CA PRO A 77 -3.68 10.72 4.21
C PRO A 77 -3.38 9.87 5.45
N HIS A 78 -4.03 10.16 6.58
CA HIS A 78 -3.80 9.47 7.86
C HIS A 78 -4.14 7.97 7.83
N ASN A 79 -4.97 7.55 6.87
CA ASN A 79 -5.36 6.17 6.65
C ASN A 79 -4.36 5.37 5.79
N VAL A 80 -3.29 6.00 5.29
CA VAL A 80 -2.15 5.31 4.69
C VAL A 80 -1.18 4.90 5.80
N VAL A 81 -0.95 3.60 5.93
CA VAL A 81 -0.09 3.00 6.95
C VAL A 81 1.13 2.38 6.29
N ALA A 82 2.32 2.86 6.63
CA ALA A 82 3.57 2.24 6.25
C ALA A 82 3.78 0.94 7.03
N GLU A 83 3.95 -0.17 6.31
CA GLU A 83 4.23 -1.49 6.88
C GLU A 83 5.54 -2.02 6.28
N PRO A 84 6.60 -2.25 7.08
CA PRO A 84 7.88 -2.70 6.56
C PRO A 84 7.93 -4.19 6.18
N ASN A 85 7.02 -5.01 6.70
CA ASN A 85 6.95 -6.42 6.34
C ASN A 85 5.98 -6.63 5.17
N LEU A 86 6.49 -7.16 4.05
CA LEU A 86 5.69 -7.34 2.82
C LEU A 86 4.47 -8.25 3.06
N ILE A 87 4.64 -9.35 3.79
CA ILE A 87 3.55 -10.31 4.07
C ILE A 87 2.45 -9.67 4.91
N LYS A 88 2.81 -8.90 5.95
CA LYS A 88 1.84 -8.13 6.73
C LYS A 88 1.16 -7.05 5.93
N ALA A 89 1.88 -6.39 5.02
CA ALA A 89 1.31 -5.34 4.19
C ALA A 89 0.22 -5.86 3.24
N VAL A 90 0.29 -7.14 2.84
CA VAL A 90 -0.69 -7.78 1.96
C VAL A 90 -1.70 -8.66 2.69
N GLU A 91 -1.67 -8.71 4.01
CA GLU A 91 -2.57 -9.55 4.81
C GLU A 91 -4.03 -9.18 4.49
N ASP A 92 -4.81 -10.19 4.06
CA ASP A 92 -6.18 -10.07 3.57
C ASP A 92 -6.39 -9.10 2.38
N ALA A 93 -5.34 -8.61 1.72
CA ALA A 93 -5.50 -7.68 0.61
C ALA A 93 -6.30 -8.34 -0.52
N THR A 94 -7.35 -7.65 -0.98
CA THR A 94 -8.14 -8.07 -2.15
C THR A 94 -7.69 -7.37 -3.42
N ILE A 95 -6.92 -6.27 -3.28
CA ILE A 95 -6.32 -5.51 -4.37
C ILE A 95 -4.86 -5.21 -4.04
N LEU A 96 -3.95 -5.61 -4.94
CA LEU A 96 -2.54 -5.23 -4.92
C LEU A 96 -2.24 -4.18 -5.99
N VAL A 97 -1.55 -3.11 -5.59
CA VAL A 97 -1.05 -2.08 -6.50
C VAL A 97 0.47 -2.14 -6.51
N PHE A 98 1.07 -2.69 -7.57
CA PHE A 98 2.52 -2.80 -7.71
C PHE A 98 3.10 -1.49 -8.25
N VAL A 99 3.94 -0.83 -7.46
CA VAL A 99 4.55 0.48 -7.77
C VAL A 99 6.03 0.51 -7.32
N LEU A 100 6.81 -0.44 -7.84
CA LEU A 100 8.22 -0.61 -7.52
C LEU A 100 9.07 -0.64 -8.80
N PRO A 101 10.37 -0.29 -8.72
CA PRO A 101 11.29 -0.47 -9.84
C PRO A 101 11.29 -1.92 -10.34
N HIS A 102 11.29 -2.10 -11.67
CA HIS A 102 11.10 -3.42 -12.31
C HIS A 102 12.08 -4.49 -11.81
N GLN A 103 13.32 -4.10 -11.47
CA GLN A 103 14.34 -5.01 -10.96
C GLN A 103 13.97 -5.70 -9.64
N PHE A 104 13.04 -5.14 -8.86
CA PHE A 104 12.62 -5.69 -7.57
C PHE A 104 11.35 -6.55 -7.65
N ILE A 105 10.63 -6.53 -8.79
CA ILE A 105 9.32 -7.21 -8.94
C ILE A 105 9.45 -8.71 -8.73
N ARG A 106 10.46 -9.35 -9.33
CA ARG A 106 10.64 -10.81 -9.21
C ARG A 106 10.75 -11.22 -7.73
N ARG A 107 11.61 -10.54 -6.97
CA ARG A 107 11.83 -10.83 -5.55
C ARG A 107 10.55 -10.63 -4.74
N ALA A 108 9.82 -9.53 -4.98
CA ALA A 108 8.56 -9.27 -4.29
C ALA A 108 7.54 -10.39 -4.57
N CYS A 109 7.38 -10.79 -5.83
CA CYS A 109 6.46 -11.88 -6.21
C CYS A 109 6.87 -13.24 -5.61
N GLU A 110 8.17 -13.52 -5.51
CA GLU A 110 8.68 -14.74 -4.87
C GLU A 110 8.30 -14.80 -3.38
N GLU A 111 8.43 -13.68 -2.66
CA GLU A 111 8.05 -13.56 -1.25
C GLU A 111 6.53 -13.65 -1.05
N LEU A 112 5.75 -13.04 -1.94
CA LEU A 112 4.27 -13.07 -1.92
C LEU A 112 3.68 -14.45 -2.24
N LYS A 113 4.47 -15.40 -2.75
CA LYS A 113 3.99 -16.72 -3.15
C LYS A 113 3.41 -17.46 -1.95
N GLY A 114 2.13 -17.84 -2.04
CA GLY A 114 1.39 -18.52 -0.97
C GLY A 114 0.80 -17.61 0.10
N HIS A 115 0.99 -16.29 0.00
CA HIS A 115 0.50 -15.30 0.97
C HIS A 115 -0.61 -14.39 0.39
N VAL A 116 -1.02 -14.62 -0.85
CA VAL A 116 -2.03 -13.81 -1.55
C VAL A 116 -3.18 -14.73 -1.98
N SER A 117 -4.42 -14.27 -1.76
CA SER A 117 -5.63 -14.98 -2.17
C SER A 117 -5.69 -15.16 -3.70
N SER A 118 -6.24 -16.29 -4.16
CA SER A 118 -6.49 -16.54 -5.58
C SER A 118 -7.49 -15.57 -6.20
N GLU A 119 -8.36 -14.96 -5.39
CA GLU A 119 -9.35 -13.96 -5.81
C GLU A 119 -8.79 -12.52 -5.78
N CYS A 120 -7.55 -12.34 -5.33
CA CYS A 120 -6.91 -11.04 -5.24
C CYS A 120 -6.64 -10.47 -6.64
N LYS A 121 -7.03 -9.21 -6.86
CA LYS A 121 -6.82 -8.50 -8.11
C LYS A 121 -5.51 -7.72 -8.02
N ALA A 122 -4.78 -7.62 -9.12
CA ALA A 122 -3.53 -6.86 -9.17
C ALA A 122 -3.53 -5.85 -10.32
N ILE A 123 -2.90 -4.70 -10.08
CA ILE A 123 -2.55 -3.72 -11.10
C ILE A 123 -1.08 -3.34 -10.94
N SER A 124 -0.37 -3.16 -12.06
CA SER A 124 1.02 -2.70 -12.09
C SER A 124 1.08 -1.31 -12.71
N LEU A 125 1.90 -0.44 -12.12
CA LEU A 125 2.14 0.94 -12.58
C LEU A 125 3.61 1.14 -13.00
#